data_AF-R7UB84-F1
#
_entry.id   AF-R7UB84-F1
#
_cell.length_a   1.000
_cell.length_b   1.000
_cell.length_c   1.000
_cell.angle_alpha   90.00
_cell.angle_beta   90.00
_cell.angle_gamma   90.00
#
_symmetry.space_group_name_H-M   'P 1'
#
loop_
_entity.id
_entity.type
_entity.pdbx_description
1 polymer ?
#
loop_
_entity_poly.entity_id
_entity_poly.type
_entity_poly.pdbx_seq_one_letter_code
_entity_poly.pdbx_strand_id
1 'polypeptide(L)'
;PTDSPVDILVGFYNATTESMLDLHAPTKTRRVPVRFNPEWYSLEVRTTKQKMRQLERLWRRTKLTVHKEMYLEAKKEVSLTIRMAKKTHYQGLIDLNKNDPLPTDLLLNCLDQLL
;
A
#
# COMPACT_ATOMS: atom_id res chain seq x y z
N PRO A 1 35.42 -20.87 35.37
CA PRO A 1 34.23 -20.00 35.12
C PRO A 1 32.98 -20.71 35.63
N THR A 2 32.64 -20.49 36.89
CA THR A 2 31.46 -21.04 37.55
C THR A 2 30.34 -20.00 37.41
N ASP A 3 29.25 -20.36 36.75
CA ASP A 3 28.09 -19.48 36.59
C ASP A 3 27.56 -19.06 37.97
N SER A 4 27.29 -17.76 38.13
CA SER A 4 26.77 -17.20 39.37
C SER A 4 25.40 -17.81 39.67
N PRO A 5 24.99 -17.98 40.94
CA PRO A 5 23.62 -18.40 41.29
C PRO A 5 22.52 -17.57 40.62
N VAL A 6 22.81 -16.31 40.32
CA VAL A 6 21.92 -15.40 39.58
C VAL A 6 21.78 -15.83 38.11
N ASP A 7 22.87 -16.26 37.48
CA ASP A 7 22.88 -16.69 36.08
C ASP A 7 22.03 -17.95 35.88
N ILE A 8 22.06 -18.87 36.86
CA ILE A 8 21.23 -20.08 36.86
C ILE A 8 19.74 -19.73 36.91
N LEU A 9 19.35 -18.79 37.78
CA LEU A 9 17.95 -18.36 37.93
C LEU A 9 17.44 -17.64 36.67
N VAL A 10 18.29 -16.79 36.08
CA VAL A 10 17.98 -16.09 34.82
C VAL A 10 17.81 -17.11 33.69
N GLY A 11 18.67 -18.14 33.62
CA GLY A 11 18.55 -19.22 32.64
C GLY A 11 17.21 -19.97 32.76
N PHE A 12 16.81 -20.33 33.98
CA PHE A 12 15.52 -20.99 34.23
C PHE A 12 14.33 -20.13 33.83
N TYR A 13 14.37 -18.84 34.19
CA TYR A 13 13.32 -17.90 33.84
C TYR A 13 13.16 -17.76 32.32
N ASN A 14 14.26 -17.58 31.60
CA ASN A 14 14.26 -17.43 30.15
C ASN A 14 13.75 -18.71 29.46
N ALA A 15 14.23 -19.88 29.89
CA ALA A 15 13.79 -21.16 29.32
C ALA A 15 12.28 -21.39 29.52
N THR A 16 11.76 -21.05 30.70
CA THR A 16 10.33 -21.22 31.00
C THR A 16 9.47 -20.27 30.18
N THR A 17 9.89 -19.01 30.06
CA THR A 17 9.17 -18.00 29.28
C THR A 17 9.20 -18.29 27.78
N GLU A 18 10.34 -18.74 27.25
CA GLU A 18 10.49 -19.16 25.85
C GLU A 18 9.59 -20.36 25.54
N SER A 19 9.58 -21.39 26.40
CA SER A 19 8.69 -22.55 26.25
C SER A 19 7.21 -22.17 26.27
N MET A 20 6.80 -21.25 27.14
CA MET A 20 5.42 -20.75 27.18
C MET A 20 5.07 -19.95 25.92
N LEU A 21 6.00 -19.13 25.41
CA LEU A 21 5.82 -18.38 24.18
C LEU A 21 5.71 -19.30 22.97
N ASP A 22 6.54 -20.34 22.87
CA ASP A 22 6.46 -21.30 21.76
C ASP A 22 5.16 -22.12 21.78
N LEU A 23 4.67 -22.48 22.97
CA LEU A 23 3.42 -23.22 23.12
C LEU A 23 2.20 -22.39 22.71
N HIS A 24 2.14 -21.12 23.14
CA HIS A 24 0.95 -20.28 22.98
C HIS A 24 1.02 -19.32 21.78
N ALA A 25 2.23 -18.91 21.37
CA ALA A 25 2.50 -17.93 20.33
C ALA A 25 3.68 -18.36 19.45
N PRO A 26 3.61 -19.54 18.80
CA PRO A 26 4.70 -20.04 17.98
C PRO A 26 5.06 -19.04 16.89
N THR A 27 6.36 -18.83 16.70
CA THR A 27 6.85 -17.90 15.69
C THR A 27 6.50 -18.42 14.29
N LYS A 28 5.64 -17.69 13.58
CA LYS A 28 5.23 -18.03 12.22
C LYS A 28 5.86 -17.07 11.22
N THR A 29 6.71 -17.59 10.35
CA THR A 29 7.22 -16.82 9.21
C THR A 29 6.17 -16.79 8.09
N ARG A 30 5.80 -15.60 7.62
CA ARG A 30 4.93 -15.43 6.46
C ARG A 30 5.67 -14.70 5.34
N ARG A 31 5.62 -15.25 4.14
CA ARG A 31 6.08 -14.53 2.94
C ARG A 31 5.08 -13.43 2.61
N VAL A 32 5.54 -12.18 2.58
CA VAL A 32 4.74 -11.04 2.15
C VAL A 32 5.17 -10.71 0.72
N PRO A 33 4.27 -10.78 -0.28
CA PRO A 33 4.63 -10.42 -1.64
C PRO A 33 4.96 -8.92 -1.69
N VAL A 34 6.08 -8.58 -2.33
CA VAL A 34 6.41 -7.19 -2.66
C VAL A 34 5.39 -6.72 -3.70
N ARG A 35 4.55 -5.75 -3.32
CA ARG A 35 3.60 -5.12 -4.23
C ARG A 35 4.29 -3.93 -4.87
N PHE A 36 4.67 -4.07 -6.14
CA PHE A 36 5.14 -2.95 -6.92
C PHE A 36 3.98 -2.01 -7.23
N ASN A 37 4.19 -0.71 -7.04
CA ASN A 37 3.26 0.28 -7.53
C ASN A 37 3.41 0.37 -9.06
N PRO A 38 2.31 0.48 -9.82
CA PRO A 38 2.42 0.67 -11.25
C PRO A 38 3.09 2.03 -11.53
N GLU A 39 3.76 2.15 -12.67
CA GLU A 39 4.59 3.31 -13.00
C GLU A 39 3.81 4.64 -13.04
N TRP A 40 2.53 4.59 -13.43
CA TRP A 40 1.64 5.77 -13.40
C TRP A 40 1.23 6.20 -11.98
N TYR A 41 1.54 5.41 -10.94
CA TYR A 41 1.16 5.70 -9.56
C TYR A 41 2.10 6.74 -8.93
N SER A 42 1.84 8.00 -9.25
CA SER A 42 2.61 9.14 -8.74
C SER A 42 2.30 9.48 -7.28
N LEU A 43 3.17 10.31 -6.67
CA LEU A 43 2.95 10.86 -5.33
C LEU A 43 1.62 11.63 -5.24
N GLU A 44 1.22 12.33 -6.30
CA GLU A 44 -0.05 13.05 -6.39
C GLU A 44 -1.26 12.12 -6.24
N VAL A 45 -1.27 10.98 -6.96
CA VAL A 45 -2.34 9.97 -6.83
C VAL A 45 -2.39 9.39 -5.41
N ARG A 46 -1.24 9.27 -4.75
CA ARG A 46 -1.16 8.81 -3.36
C ARG A 46 -1.74 9.83 -2.39
N THR A 47 -1.35 11.10 -2.50
CA THR A 47 -1.80 12.16 -1.58
C THR A 47 -3.30 12.43 -1.73
N THR A 48 -3.83 12.44 -2.96
CA THR A 48 -5.26 12.64 -3.22
C THR A 48 -6.09 11.50 -2.65
N LYS A 49 -5.64 10.24 -2.83
CA LYS A 49 -6.27 9.07 -2.20
C LYS A 49 -6.22 9.12 -0.66
N GLN A 50 -5.12 9.60 -0.09
CA GLN A 50 -4.98 9.73 1.36
C GLN A 50 -5.97 10.76 1.93
N LYS A 51 -6.08 11.93 1.30
CA LYS A 51 -7.07 12.97 1.65
C LYS A 51 -8.51 12.43 1.55
N MET A 52 -8.84 11.72 0.46
CA MET A 52 -10.16 11.09 0.31
C MET A 52 -10.45 10.10 1.46
N ARG A 53 -9.50 9.25 1.84
CA ARG A 53 -9.67 8.31 2.97
C ARG A 53 -9.84 9.03 4.32
N GLN A 54 -9.15 10.15 4.53
CA GLN A 54 -9.33 10.97 5.74
C GLN A 54 -10.76 11.53 5.82
N LEU A 55 -11.27 12.07 4.72
CA LEU A 55 -12.64 12.59 4.64
C LEU A 55 -13.70 11.48 4.77
N GLU A 56 -13.45 10.31 4.19
CA GLU A 56 -14.30 9.14 4.35
C GLU A 56 -14.41 8.72 5.82
N ARG A 57 -13.26 8.63 6.52
CA ARG A 57 -13.22 8.32 7.96
C ARG A 57 -13.92 9.38 8.79
N LEU A 58 -13.72 10.65 8.45
CA LEU A 58 -14.39 11.77 9.12
C LEU A 58 -15.90 11.65 8.98
N TRP A 59 -16.41 11.46 7.75
CA TRP A 59 -17.84 11.25 7.51
C TRP A 59 -18.38 10.00 8.21
N ARG A 60 -17.64 8.89 8.20
CA ARG A 60 -18.08 7.68 8.91
C ARG A 60 -18.21 7.88 10.41
N ARG A 61 -17.36 8.72 11.00
CA ARG A 61 -17.37 9.06 12.43
C ARG A 61 -18.50 10.03 12.80
N THR A 62 -18.68 11.11 12.03
CA THR A 62 -19.58 12.22 12.38
C THR A 62 -20.97 12.10 11.77
N LYS A 63 -21.12 11.38 10.66
CA LYS A 63 -22.37 11.21 9.88
C LYS A 63 -23.02 12.51 9.38
N LEU A 64 -22.33 13.65 9.43
CA LEU A 64 -22.85 14.93 8.92
C LEU A 64 -22.85 14.96 7.40
N THR A 65 -23.84 15.67 6.83
CA THR A 65 -24.03 15.86 5.39
C THR A 65 -22.86 16.59 4.75
N VAL A 66 -22.36 17.66 5.39
CA VAL A 66 -21.21 18.44 4.91
C VAL A 66 -19.97 17.54 4.72
N HIS A 67 -19.70 16.65 5.67
CA HIS A 67 -18.57 15.72 5.54
C HIS A 67 -18.77 14.68 4.44
N LYS A 68 -20.03 14.28 4.17
CA LYS A 68 -20.36 13.42 3.03
C LYS A 68 -20.07 14.12 1.71
N GLU A 69 -20.47 15.38 1.58
CA GLU A 69 -20.22 16.20 0.38
C GLU A 69 -18.72 16.38 0.14
N MET A 70 -17.96 16.73 1.17
CA MET A 70 -16.49 16.81 1.08
C MET A 70 -15.87 15.49 0.61
N TYR A 71 -16.32 14.35 1.14
CA TYR A 71 -15.86 13.03 0.70
C TYR A 71 -16.21 12.75 -0.77
N LEU A 72 -17.44 13.07 -1.20
CA LEU A 72 -17.86 12.88 -2.60
C LEU A 72 -17.03 13.73 -3.56
N GLU A 73 -16.70 14.96 -3.17
CA GLU A 73 -15.84 15.82 -3.97
C GLU A 73 -14.41 15.28 -4.06
N ALA A 74 -13.84 14.86 -2.92
CA ALA A 74 -12.53 14.20 -2.92
C ALA A 74 -12.52 12.90 -3.73
N LYS A 75 -13.64 12.18 -3.80
CA LYS A 75 -13.78 10.99 -4.65
C LYS A 75 -13.69 11.34 -6.14
N LYS A 76 -14.28 12.46 -6.57
CA LYS A 76 -14.15 12.95 -7.96
C LYS A 76 -12.71 13.38 -8.25
N GLU A 77 -12.09 14.13 -7.32
CA GLU A 77 -10.69 14.57 -7.41
C GLU A 77 -9.74 13.38 -7.62
N VAL A 78 -9.94 12.29 -6.87
CA VAL A 78 -9.17 11.04 -7.04
C VAL A 78 -9.37 10.42 -8.42
N SER A 79 -10.61 10.36 -8.93
CA SER A 79 -10.86 9.81 -10.26
C SER A 79 -10.17 10.61 -11.37
N LEU A 80 -10.21 11.94 -11.27
CA LEU A 80 -9.55 12.84 -12.23
C LEU A 80 -8.03 12.71 -12.18
N THR A 81 -7.45 12.72 -10.98
CA THR A 81 -5.99 12.62 -10.79
C THR A 81 -5.45 11.28 -11.28
N ILE A 82 -6.16 10.16 -11.05
CA ILE A 82 -5.80 8.85 -11.63
C ILE A 82 -5.87 8.91 -13.16
N ARG A 83 -6.94 9.48 -13.72
CA ARG A 83 -7.11 9.58 -15.18
C ARG A 83 -5.97 10.40 -15.80
N MET A 84 -5.59 11.50 -15.17
CA MET A 84 -4.47 12.33 -15.62
C MET A 84 -3.13 11.63 -15.49
N ALA A 85 -2.83 11.02 -14.35
CA ALA A 85 -1.57 10.31 -14.14
C ALA A 85 -1.39 9.14 -15.13
N LYS A 86 -2.46 8.40 -15.43
CA LYS A 86 -2.44 7.37 -16.47
C LYS A 86 -2.24 7.97 -17.85
N LYS A 87 -2.98 9.03 -18.19
CA LYS A 87 -2.87 9.72 -19.48
C LYS A 87 -1.44 10.20 -19.72
N THR A 88 -0.84 10.91 -18.75
CA THR A 88 0.52 11.45 -18.89
C THR A 88 1.57 10.35 -19.04
N HIS A 89 1.47 9.27 -18.26
CA HIS A 89 2.38 8.13 -18.36
C HIS A 89 2.32 7.46 -19.74
N TYR A 90 1.11 7.10 -20.21
CA TYR A 90 0.98 6.44 -21.50
C TYR A 90 1.26 7.37 -22.68
N GLN A 91 0.94 8.66 -22.58
CA GLN A 91 1.35 9.64 -23.59
C GLN A 91 2.88 9.72 -23.70
N GLY A 92 3.58 9.78 -22.56
CA GLY A 92 5.04 9.74 -22.54
C GLY A 92 5.59 8.47 -23.21
N LEU A 93 5.03 7.29 -22.89
CA LEU A 93 5.44 6.03 -23.54
C LEU A 93 5.24 6.05 -25.06
N ILE A 94 4.11 6.58 -25.54
CA ILE A 94 3.85 6.74 -26.97
C ILE A 94 4.87 7.69 -27.58
N ASP A 95 5.16 8.82 -26.94
CA ASP A 95 6.12 9.82 -27.42
C ASP A 95 7.56 9.28 -27.48
N LEU A 96 7.96 8.45 -26.51
CA LEU A 96 9.24 7.74 -26.53
C LEU A 96 9.32 6.70 -27.67
N ASN A 97 8.24 5.94 -27.88
CA ASN A 97 8.17 4.87 -28.87
C ASN A 97 8.03 5.39 -30.31
N LYS A 98 7.59 6.64 -30.51
CA LYS A 98 7.57 7.28 -31.85
C LYS A 98 8.92 7.26 -32.58
N ASN A 99 10.02 7.19 -31.85
CA ASN A 99 11.37 7.18 -32.41
C ASN A 99 11.96 5.77 -32.54
N ASP A 100 11.42 4.76 -31.85
CA ASP A 100 11.84 3.35 -31.89
C ASP A 100 10.64 2.42 -31.60
N PRO A 101 10.11 1.67 -32.61
CA PRO A 101 8.91 0.87 -32.45
C PRO A 101 9.13 -0.36 -31.57
N LEU A 102 8.85 -0.25 -30.26
CA LEU A 102 8.62 -1.40 -29.39
C LEU A 102 7.19 -1.95 -29.62
N PRO A 103 6.98 -3.26 -29.47
CA PRO A 103 5.76 -3.92 -29.93
C PRO A 103 4.51 -3.33 -29.28
N THR A 104 3.62 -2.82 -30.13
CA THR A 104 2.32 -2.21 -29.81
C THR A 104 1.39 -3.10 -28.99
N ASP A 105 1.68 -4.39 -28.96
CA ASP A 105 0.90 -5.44 -28.31
C ASP A 105 0.92 -5.31 -26.77
N LEU A 106 1.97 -4.71 -26.19
CA LEU A 106 2.05 -4.41 -24.76
C LEU A 106 1.17 -3.21 -24.38
N LEU A 107 1.03 -2.23 -25.27
CA LEU A 107 0.23 -1.02 -25.06
C LEU A 107 -1.28 -1.30 -25.15
N LEU A 108 -1.69 -2.20 -26.04
CA LEU A 108 -3.10 -2.55 -26.25
C LEU A 108 -3.67 -3.41 -25.10
N ASN A 109 -2.90 -4.36 -24.58
CA ASN A 109 -3.31 -5.24 -23.47
C ASN A 109 -3.51 -4.49 -22.14
N CYS A 110 -2.87 -3.33 -21.95
CA CYS A 110 -3.05 -2.48 -20.77
C CYS A 110 -4.28 -1.56 -20.88
N LEU A 111 -4.76 -1.27 -22.10
CA LEU A 111 -5.98 -0.49 -22.31
C LEU A 111 -7.24 -1.27 -21.94
N ASP A 112 -7.25 -2.60 -22.07
CA ASP A 112 -8.39 -3.43 -21.64
C ASP A 112 -8.55 -3.52 -20.11
N GLN A 113 -7.52 -3.14 -19.33
CA GLN A 113 -7.64 -2.98 -17.86
C GLN A 113 -8.16 -1.59 -17.43
N LEU A 114 -8.58 -0.74 -18.38
CA LEU A 114 -9.16 0.59 -18.12
C LEU A 114 -10.70 0.66 -18.17
N LEU A 115 -11.37 -0.43 -18.54
CA LEU A 115 -12.83 -0.63 -18.42
C LEU A 115 -13.15 -1.52 -17.21
#